data_AF-A0A1F2JHC2-F1
#
_entry.id   AF-A0A1F2JHC2-F1
#
_cell.length_a   1.000
_cell.length_b   1.000
_cell.length_c   1.000
_cell.angle_alpha   90.00
_cell.angle_beta   90.00
_cell.angle_gamma   90.00
#
_symmetry.space_group_name_H-M   'P 1'
#
loop_
_entity.id
_entity.type
_entity.pdbx_description
1 polymer ?
#
loop_
_entity_poly.entity_id
_entity_poly.type
_entity_poly.pdbx_seq_one_letter_code
_entity_poly.pdbx_strand_id
1 'polypeptide(L)'
;MEGFYSETQAGAQDSVLIARIKKGDEEAFTIFYKRHFSKMYLAAVHLLKEEDMANDAVQELFMELWHRPERIDSTGNIKGYLYTVLRKALKKVLRLVLKKVSVKKLLPLH
;
A
#
# COMPACT_ATOMS: atom_id res chain seq x y z
N MET A 1 12.39 0.51 -34.79
CA MET A 1 11.84 -0.12 -33.58
C MET A 1 12.80 0.19 -32.46
N GLU A 2 12.61 1.35 -31.81
CA GLU A 2 13.13 1.79 -30.49
C GLU A 2 12.49 3.17 -30.27
N GLY A 3 11.16 3.17 -30.16
CA GLY A 3 10.40 4.34 -29.76
C GLY A 3 10.11 4.25 -28.26
N PHE A 4 9.85 5.41 -27.65
CA PHE A 4 9.25 5.58 -26.33
C PHE A 4 10.14 5.61 -25.07
N TYR A 5 11.26 6.35 -25.10
CA TYR A 5 11.81 6.92 -23.85
C TYR A 5 12.22 8.39 -24.00
N SER A 6 11.35 9.20 -24.59
CA SER A 6 11.41 10.66 -24.48
C SER A 6 10.23 11.17 -23.66
N GLU A 7 10.43 11.40 -22.37
CA GLU A 7 9.81 12.51 -21.61
C GLU A 7 10.34 12.53 -20.17
N THR A 8 11.40 13.32 -20.00
CA THR A 8 11.55 14.37 -18.98
C THR A 8 10.63 14.38 -17.74
N GLN A 9 11.31 14.43 -16.57
CA GLN A 9 11.10 15.37 -15.46
C GLN A 9 10.43 14.95 -14.12
N ALA A 10 11.23 15.13 -13.06
CA ALA A 10 10.87 15.58 -11.71
C ALA A 10 10.54 14.57 -10.59
N GLY A 11 10.99 13.32 -10.70
CA GLY A 11 11.17 12.48 -9.52
C GLY A 11 11.70 11.11 -9.87
N ALA A 12 12.73 10.63 -9.17
CA ALA A 12 13.40 9.36 -9.44
C ALA A 12 12.42 8.21 -9.81
N GLN A 13 12.81 7.37 -10.77
CA GLN A 13 12.03 6.18 -11.14
C GLN A 13 11.76 5.32 -9.90
N ASP A 14 10.60 4.67 -9.82
CA ASP A 14 10.23 3.90 -8.62
C ASP A 14 11.26 2.80 -8.31
N SER A 15 11.90 2.20 -9.33
CA SER A 15 13.02 1.27 -9.18
C SER A 15 14.21 1.86 -8.42
N VAL A 16 14.57 3.12 -8.72
CA VAL A 16 15.64 3.86 -8.06
C VAL A 16 15.24 4.23 -6.62
N LEU A 17 14.00 4.66 -6.41
CA LEU A 17 13.48 4.93 -5.06
C LEU A 17 13.52 3.67 -4.22
N ILE A 18 13.07 2.52 -4.73
CA ILE A 18 13.11 1.24 -4.01
C ILE A 18 14.54 0.82 -3.69
N ALA A 19 15.48 0.98 -4.62
CA ALA A 19 16.88 0.67 -4.35
C ALA A 19 17.46 1.55 -3.23
N ARG A 20 17.06 2.82 -3.14
CA ARG A 20 17.42 3.72 -2.04
C ARG A 20 16.72 3.34 -0.73
N ILE A 21 15.43 3.02 -0.77
CA ILE A 21 14.65 2.56 0.40
C ILE A 21 15.26 1.29 0.99
N LYS A 22 15.70 0.33 0.16
CA LYS A 22 16.41 -0.88 0.61
C LYS A 22 17.72 -0.59 1.34
N LYS A 23 18.28 0.62 1.19
CA LYS A 23 19.47 1.11 1.92
C LYS A 23 19.11 1.96 3.14
N GLY A 24 17.83 2.09 3.48
CA GLY A 24 17.35 2.90 4.62
C GLY A 24 17.15 4.38 4.32
N ASP A 25 17.05 4.77 3.04
CA ASP A 25 16.87 6.17 2.65
C ASP A 25 15.42 6.65 2.90
N GLU A 26 15.23 7.43 3.96
CA GLU A 26 13.94 7.99 4.38
C GLU A 26 13.36 8.99 3.37
N GLU A 27 14.21 9.75 2.67
CA GLU A 27 13.76 10.71 1.67
C GLU A 27 13.17 9.98 0.47
N ALA A 28 13.85 8.93 0.01
CA ALA A 28 13.35 8.07 -1.05
C ALA A 28 12.01 7.42 -0.67
N PHE A 29 11.87 6.97 0.59
CA PHE A 29 10.61 6.45 1.09
C PHE A 29 9.51 7.52 1.13
N THR A 30 9.82 8.73 1.58
CA THR A 30 8.87 9.84 1.62
C THR A 30 8.35 10.18 0.23
N ILE A 31 9.23 10.21 -0.78
CA ILE A 31 8.85 10.45 -2.17
C ILE A 31 7.97 9.31 -2.68
N PHE A 32 8.36 8.06 -2.42
CA PHE A 32 7.59 6.88 -2.81
C PHE A 32 6.20 6.86 -2.16
N TYR A 33 6.13 7.13 -0.85
CA TYR A 33 4.90 7.22 -0.08
C TYR A 33 3.97 8.28 -0.66
N LYS A 34 4.43 9.53 -0.82
CA LYS A 34 3.60 10.62 -1.37
C LYS A 34 3.09 10.30 -2.77
N ARG A 35 3.89 9.63 -3.60
CA ARG A 35 3.52 9.27 -4.98
C ARG A 35 2.42 8.21 -5.04
N HIS A 36 2.41 7.25 -4.12
CA HIS A 36 1.53 6.08 -4.19
C HIS A 36 0.38 6.11 -3.18
N PHE A 37 0.51 6.84 -2.07
CA PHE A 37 -0.45 6.89 -0.98
C PHE A 37 -1.85 7.28 -1.46
N SER A 38 -2.00 8.40 -2.16
CA SER A 38 -3.32 8.87 -2.60
C SER A 38 -4.06 7.86 -3.48
N LYS A 39 -3.35 7.14 -4.35
CA LYS A 39 -3.96 6.11 -5.22
C LYS A 39 -4.38 4.88 -4.42
N MET A 40 -3.55 4.46 -3.47
CA MET A 40 -3.87 3.31 -2.60
C MET A 40 -5.01 3.64 -1.65
N TYR A 41 -5.04 4.86 -1.09
CA TYR A 41 -6.12 5.36 -0.25
C TYR A 41 -7.46 5.37 -0.99
N LEU A 42 -7.52 5.98 -2.18
CA LEU A 42 -8.76 5.99 -2.97
C LEU A 42 -9.24 4.58 -3.32
N ALA A 43 -8.33 3.66 -3.66
CA ALA A 43 -8.68 2.27 -3.90
C ALA A 43 -9.21 1.59 -2.62
N ALA A 44 -8.59 1.82 -1.47
CA ALA A 44 -9.01 1.27 -0.19
C ALA A 44 -10.41 1.77 0.22
N VAL A 45 -10.66 3.08 0.14
CA VAL A 45 -11.96 3.69 0.42
C VAL A 45 -13.03 3.13 -0.50
N HIS A 46 -12.74 2.98 -1.80
CA HIS A 46 -13.69 2.40 -2.76
C HIS A 46 -14.09 0.96 -2.42
N LEU A 47 -13.17 0.18 -1.82
CA LEU A 47 -13.42 -1.21 -1.44
C LEU A 47 -14.07 -1.35 -0.06
N LEU A 48 -13.66 -0.57 0.94
CA LEU A 48 -14.13 -0.68 2.32
C LEU A 48 -15.38 0.16 2.60
N LYS A 49 -15.59 1.23 1.83
CA LYS A 49 -16.64 2.24 2.07
C LYS A 49 -16.59 2.86 3.47
N GLU A 50 -15.43 2.81 4.09
CA GLU A 50 -15.17 3.29 5.46
C GLU A 50 -13.77 3.92 5.42
N GLU A 51 -13.68 5.22 5.70
CA GLU A 51 -12.48 6.02 5.46
C GLU A 51 -11.39 5.77 6.51
N ASP A 52 -11.77 5.60 7.77
CA ASP A 52 -10.83 5.36 8.87
C ASP A 52 -10.13 4.01 8.69
N MET A 53 -10.89 2.96 8.40
CA MET A 53 -10.35 1.63 8.11
C MET A 53 -9.49 1.61 6.85
N ALA A 54 -9.84 2.42 5.84
CA ALA A 54 -9.05 2.55 4.62
C ALA A 54 -7.70 3.25 4.89
N ASN A 55 -7.72 4.31 5.69
CA ASN A 55 -6.52 5.02 6.11
C ASN A 55 -5.58 4.10 6.89
N ASP A 56 -6.09 3.44 7.93
CA ASP A 56 -5.33 2.50 8.76
C ASP A 56 -4.71 1.36 7.93
N ALA A 57 -5.49 0.78 7.00
CA ALA A 57 -5.01 -0.31 6.15
C ALA A 57 -3.86 0.14 5.22
N VAL A 58 -3.95 1.34 4.66
CA VAL A 58 -2.93 1.90 3.78
C VAL A 58 -1.69 2.31 4.57
N GLN A 59 -1.86 2.88 5.76
CA GLN A 59 -0.73 3.18 6.64
C GLN A 59 0.02 1.91 7.08
N GLU A 60 -0.71 0.88 7.54
CA GLU A 60 -0.10 -0.41 7.91
C GLU A 60 0.66 -1.03 6.73
N LEU A 61 0.10 -0.94 5.51
CA LEU A 61 0.75 -1.36 4.27
C LEU A 61 2.11 -0.67 4.08
N PHE A 62 2.15 0.67 4.13
CA PHE A 62 3.40 1.41 3.93
C PHE A 62 4.40 1.19 5.07
N MET A 63 3.95 1.01 6.32
CA MET A 63 4.83 0.62 7.42
C MET A 63 5.44 -0.77 7.21
N GLU A 64 4.68 -1.76 6.73
CA GLU A 64 5.24 -3.07 6.39
C GLU A 64 6.28 -2.97 5.27
N LEU A 65 6.03 -2.11 4.26
CA LEU A 65 6.98 -1.85 3.18
C LEU A 65 8.27 -1.19 3.67
N TRP A 66 8.18 -0.29 4.65
CA TRP A 66 9.35 0.33 5.28
C TRP A 66 10.15 -0.65 6.12
N HIS A 67 9.48 -1.53 6.86
CA HIS A 67 10.15 -2.53 7.70
C HIS A 67 10.74 -3.70 6.92
N ARG A 68 10.21 -3.99 5.71
CA ARG A 68 10.63 -5.11 4.86
C ARG A 68 10.79 -4.72 3.39
N PRO A 69 11.64 -3.73 3.08
CA PRO A 69 11.78 -3.21 1.72
C PRO A 69 12.39 -4.24 0.76
N GLU A 70 13.08 -5.26 1.27
CA GLU A 70 13.60 -6.40 0.50
C GLU A 70 12.51 -7.17 -0.25
N ARG A 71 11.28 -7.17 0.27
CA ARG A 71 10.12 -7.83 -0.35
C ARG A 71 9.54 -7.06 -1.54
N ILE A 72 9.99 -5.83 -1.75
CA ILE A 72 9.55 -5.01 -2.87
C ILE A 72 10.31 -5.46 -4.11
N ASP A 73 9.57 -6.00 -5.07
CA ASP A 73 10.12 -6.32 -6.38
C ASP A 73 10.39 -5.03 -7.15
N SER A 74 11.68 -4.71 -7.28
CA SER A 74 12.18 -3.54 -8.00
C SER A 74 12.29 -3.76 -9.50
N THR A 75 12.12 -5.00 -9.97
CA THR A 75 12.26 -5.39 -11.39
C THR A 75 10.91 -5.49 -12.12
N GLY A 76 9.81 -5.50 -11.39
CA GLY A 76 8.46 -5.72 -11.91
C GLY A 76 7.54 -4.50 -11.90
N ASN A 77 6.25 -4.77 -12.12
CA ASN A 77 5.18 -3.78 -12.09
C ASN A 77 4.84 -3.38 -10.64
N ILE A 78 5.49 -2.33 -10.16
CA ILE A 78 5.33 -1.77 -8.79
C ILE A 78 3.87 -1.43 -8.48
N LYS A 79 3.11 -0.92 -9.47
CA LYS A 79 1.67 -0.65 -9.28
C LYS A 79 0.89 -1.96 -9.03
N GLY A 80 1.19 -3.00 -9.78
CA GLY A 80 0.60 -4.34 -9.62
C GLY A 80 0.95 -4.97 -8.28
N TYR A 81 2.21 -4.82 -7.84
CA TYR A 81 2.65 -5.24 -6.52
C TYR A 81 1.88 -4.51 -5.42
N LEU A 82 1.87 -3.16 -5.43
CA LEU A 82 1.16 -2.36 -4.43
C LEU A 82 -0.32 -2.71 -4.35
N TYR A 83 -0.98 -2.91 -5.50
CA TYR A 83 -2.38 -3.33 -5.54
C TYR A 83 -2.61 -4.74 -4.96
N THR A 84 -1.65 -5.65 -5.17
CA THR A 84 -1.70 -7.01 -4.62
C THR A 84 -1.54 -6.99 -3.11
N VAL A 85 -0.58 -6.22 -2.58
CA VAL A 85 -0.38 -6.10 -1.13
C VAL A 85 -1.54 -5.34 -0.48
N LEU A 86 -2.06 -4.28 -1.11
CA LEU A 86 -3.26 -3.59 -0.66
C LEU A 86 -4.45 -4.55 -0.57
N ARG A 87 -4.74 -5.35 -1.60
CA ARG A 87 -5.81 -6.36 -1.53
C ARG A 87 -5.62 -7.36 -0.40
N LYS A 88 -4.38 -7.76 -0.09
CA LYS A 88 -4.09 -8.64 1.04
C LYS A 88 -4.39 -7.95 2.38
N ALA A 89 -3.95 -6.69 2.54
CA ALA A 89 -4.23 -5.88 3.73
C ALA A 89 -5.75 -5.68 3.94
N LEU A 90 -6.48 -5.32 2.89
CA LEU A 90 -7.94 -5.15 2.95
C LEU A 90 -8.67 -6.45 3.31
N LYS A 91 -8.25 -7.59 2.75
CA LYS A 91 -8.79 -8.91 3.14
C LYS A 91 -8.54 -9.23 4.61
N LYS A 92 -7.37 -8.87 5.14
CA LYS A 92 -7.04 -9.03 6.57
C LYS A 92 -7.98 -8.19 7.43
N VAL A 93 -8.17 -6.91 7.10
CA VAL A 93 -9.10 -6.00 7.81
C VAL A 93 -10.53 -6.53 7.76
N LEU A 94 -11.04 -6.87 6.59
CA LEU A 94 -12.41 -7.41 6.44
C LEU A 94 -12.62 -8.69 7.26
N ARG A 95 -11.63 -9.60 7.28
CA ARG A 95 -11.70 -10.82 8.12
C ARG A 95 -11.80 -10.49 9.60
N LEU A 96 -11.09 -9.47 10.08
CA LEU A 96 -11.14 -9.04 11.48
C LEU A 96 -12.48 -8.39 11.82
N VAL A 97 -13.03 -7.57 10.93
CA VAL A 97 -14.36 -6.96 11.08
C VAL A 97 -15.44 -8.04 11.16
N LEU A 98 -15.44 -9.00 10.24
CA LEU A 98 -16.40 -10.11 10.23
C LEU A 98 -16.32 -10.97 11.52
N LYS A 99 -15.12 -11.22 12.03
CA LYS A 99 -14.95 -11.88 13.34
C LYS A 99 -15.55 -11.07 14.49
N LYS A 100 -15.31 -9.75 14.54
CA LYS A 100 -15.88 -8.87 15.58
C LYS A 100 -17.41 -8.85 15.55
N VAL A 101 -18.02 -8.86 14.36
CA VAL A 101 -19.48 -8.90 14.19
C VAL A 101 -20.07 -10.21 14.71
N SER A 102 -19.47 -11.36 14.39
CA SER A 102 -19.93 -12.66 14.90
C SER A 102 -19.85 -12.75 16.43
N VAL A 103 -18.81 -12.15 17.05
CA VAL A 103 -18.69 -12.12 18.52
C VAL A 103 -19.73 -11.18 19.15
N LYS A 104 -19.98 -9.99 18.59
CA LYS A 104 -21.01 -9.06 19.10
C LYS A 104 -22.43 -9.63 19.00
N LYS A 105 -22.73 -10.47 18.01
CA LYS A 105 -24.04 -11.14 17.87
C LYS A 105 -24.27 -12.28 18.87
N LEU A 106 -23.24 -12.75 19.56
CA LEU A 106 -23.30 -13.89 20.49
C LEU A 106 -23.41 -13.49 21.97
N LEU A 107 -23.43 -12.20 22.29
CA LEU A 107 -23.73 -11.72 23.65
C LEU A 107 -25.19 -11.28 23.71
N PRO A 108 -26.11 -12.11 24.24
CA PRO A 108 -27.41 -11.61 24.66
C PRO A 108 -27.18 -10.62 25.80
N LEU A 109 -27.56 -9.35 25.59
CA LEU A 109 -27.76 -8.39 26.66
C LEU A 109 -28.83 -8.97 27.60
N HIS A 110 -28.45 -9.22 28.85
CA HIS A 110 -29.35 -9.59 29.92
C HIS A 110 -29.76 -8.35 30.71
#